data_AF-A0A9D2NZ42-F1
#
_entry.id   AF-A0A9D2NZ42-F1
#
_cell.length_a   1.000
_cell.length_b   1.000
_cell.length_c   1.000
_cell.angle_alpha   90.00
_cell.angle_beta   90.00
_cell.angle_gamma   90.00
#
_symmetry.space_group_name_H-M   'P 1'
#
loop_
_entity.id
_entity.type
_entity.pdbx_description
1 polymer ?
#
loop_
_entity_poly.entity_id
_entity_poly.type
_entity_poly.pdbx_seq_one_letter_code
_entity_poly.pdbx_strand_id
1 'polypeptide(L)'
;MIYSDTSRQTLEALRAVNVTGSLLCPASLLTCIKELYVTGETKTYPDDCIILPPVFTPDEYFHLRAREGQKYYVEQEVRLTVPGISLAALGDKKVQFISPRFFVPAEKAADALELFDEKASMVVIPRGCAFIDACEELSENLLRKYGNRLFFRGDLTLTAESIPLLSRLEKLYVSGTLLVPENLAEDFYQFDVECSSVKVVKEEKRRILENSPRIILDKNILTASPQGVLVQNCAVLTIDENITPQDILDHVEIVNCARVDCSENQKAAVYQKSSNVPQIGSREENGEPSGMLGILLNLAETKMINADKYVL
;
A
#
# COMPACT_ATOMS: atom_id res chain seq x y z
N MET A 1 -20.56 -27.59 0.32
CA MET A 1 -20.13 -28.58 1.31
C MET A 1 -19.87 -29.89 0.59
N ILE A 2 -18.71 -29.99 -0.02
CA ILE A 2 -18.02 -31.21 -0.48
C ILE A 2 -16.56 -30.81 -0.30
N TYR A 3 -15.72 -31.58 0.39
CA TYR A 3 -14.23 -31.60 0.30
C TYR A 3 -13.51 -32.00 1.61
N SER A 4 -14.14 -32.08 2.79
CA SER A 4 -13.37 -32.35 4.03
C SER A 4 -12.71 -33.75 4.05
N ASP A 5 -13.44 -34.80 3.67
CA ASP A 5 -12.92 -36.18 3.81
C ASP A 5 -12.01 -36.60 2.65
N THR A 6 -12.30 -36.12 1.44
CA THR A 6 -11.49 -36.43 0.24
C THR A 6 -10.16 -35.66 0.27
N SER A 7 -10.16 -34.41 0.74
CA SER A 7 -8.92 -33.63 0.87
C SER A 7 -8.02 -34.16 1.98
N ARG A 8 -8.58 -34.62 3.12
CA ARG A 8 -7.80 -35.27 4.19
C ARG A 8 -7.11 -36.54 3.70
N GLN A 9 -7.85 -37.47 3.08
CA GLN A 9 -7.27 -38.72 2.57
C GLN A 9 -6.18 -38.48 1.52
N THR A 10 -6.36 -37.45 0.67
CA THR A 10 -5.35 -37.07 -0.33
C THR A 10 -4.10 -36.50 0.35
N LEU A 11 -4.24 -35.66 1.38
CA LEU A 11 -3.13 -35.06 2.11
C LEU A 11 -2.36 -36.05 3.00
N GLU A 12 -3.04 -37.02 3.62
CA GLU A 12 -2.41 -38.08 4.40
C GLU A 12 -1.55 -39.03 3.54
N ALA A 13 -1.90 -39.16 2.26
CA ALA A 13 -1.12 -39.91 1.27
C ALA A 13 0.10 -39.12 0.75
N LEU A 14 0.15 -37.80 0.94
CA LEU A 14 1.26 -36.97 0.50
C LEU A 14 2.41 -37.03 1.52
N ARG A 15 3.59 -37.41 1.04
CA ARG A 15 4.81 -37.49 1.87
C ARG A 15 5.34 -36.10 2.23
N ALA A 16 5.30 -35.17 1.27
CA ALA A 16 5.76 -33.80 1.44
C ALA A 16 4.93 -32.82 0.59
N VAL A 17 4.75 -31.59 1.10
CA VAL A 17 4.11 -30.46 0.41
C VAL A 17 5.09 -29.29 0.39
N ASN A 18 5.42 -28.81 -0.81
CA ASN A 18 6.28 -27.64 -1.02
C ASN A 18 5.43 -26.48 -1.58
N VAL A 19 5.37 -25.36 -0.87
CA VAL A 19 4.65 -24.15 -1.28
C VAL A 19 5.63 -22.99 -1.48
N THR A 20 5.68 -22.48 -2.71
CA THR A 20 6.37 -21.23 -3.02
C THR A 20 5.40 -20.07 -2.83
N GLY A 21 5.54 -19.30 -1.75
CA GLY A 21 4.56 -18.30 -1.29
C GLY A 21 3.95 -18.63 0.07
N SER A 22 2.76 -18.12 0.35
CA SER A 22 2.05 -18.32 1.62
C SER A 22 0.97 -19.40 1.53
N LEU A 23 0.75 -20.13 2.62
CA LEU A 23 -0.26 -21.18 2.75
C LEU A 23 -1.36 -20.74 3.72
N LEU A 24 -2.62 -20.81 3.28
CA LEU A 24 -3.81 -20.68 4.14
C LEU A 24 -4.59 -22.00 4.09
N CYS A 25 -4.68 -22.71 5.21
CA CYS A 25 -5.39 -23.99 5.26
C CYS A 25 -6.26 -24.16 6.51
N PRO A 26 -7.26 -25.04 6.50
CA PRO A 26 -7.96 -25.43 7.72
C PRO A 26 -6.99 -25.95 8.77
N ALA A 27 -7.23 -25.63 10.04
CA ALA A 27 -6.37 -26.01 11.15
C ALA A 27 -6.16 -27.54 11.21
N SER A 28 -7.19 -28.32 10.91
CA SER A 28 -7.08 -29.79 10.93
C SER A 28 -6.23 -30.38 9.81
N LEU A 29 -6.11 -29.69 8.66
CA LEU A 29 -5.31 -30.18 7.54
C LEU A 29 -3.82 -29.95 7.76
N LEU A 30 -3.45 -28.94 8.54
CA LEU A 30 -2.05 -28.66 8.86
C LEU A 30 -1.41 -29.84 9.60
N THR A 31 -2.15 -30.50 10.50
CA THR A 31 -1.65 -31.66 11.27
C THR A 31 -1.54 -32.95 10.45
N CYS A 32 -2.18 -33.02 9.28
CA CYS A 32 -2.14 -34.20 8.41
C CYS A 32 -0.90 -34.24 7.51
N ILE A 33 -0.18 -33.12 7.36
CA ILE A 33 0.97 -33.00 6.45
C ILE A 33 2.25 -33.35 7.21
N LYS A 34 2.95 -34.42 6.81
CA LYS A 34 4.16 -34.89 7.49
C LYS A 34 5.38 -33.98 7.27
N GLU A 35 5.62 -33.60 6.01
CA GLU A 35 6.72 -32.72 5.62
C GLU A 35 6.15 -31.51 4.87
N LEU A 36 6.02 -30.37 5.56
CA LEU A 36 5.52 -29.12 4.98
C LEU A 36 6.67 -28.11 4.86
N TYR A 37 6.96 -27.68 3.65
CA TYR A 37 7.92 -26.60 3.39
C TYR A 37 7.21 -25.44 2.71
N VAL A 38 7.14 -24.31 3.41
CA VAL A 38 6.54 -23.07 2.91
C VAL A 38 7.63 -22.00 2.93
N THR A 39 7.85 -21.35 1.79
CA THR A 39 8.84 -20.27 1.68
C THR A 39 8.34 -18.94 2.26
N GLY A 40 7.02 -18.74 2.29
CA GLY A 40 6.34 -17.59 2.89
C GLY A 40 5.62 -17.93 4.20
N GLU A 41 4.49 -17.27 4.46
CA GLU A 41 3.76 -17.38 5.72
C GLU A 41 2.77 -18.57 5.71
N THR A 42 2.63 -19.27 6.84
CA THR A 42 1.61 -20.30 7.02
C THR A 42 0.55 -19.83 8.00
N LYS A 43 -0.70 -19.72 7.54
CA LYS A 43 -1.86 -19.33 8.33
C LYS A 43 -2.89 -20.45 8.36
N THR A 44 -3.67 -20.49 9.44
CA THR A 44 -4.76 -21.44 9.58
C THR A 44 -6.09 -20.77 9.90
N TYR A 45 -7.18 -21.42 9.48
CA TYR A 45 -8.54 -21.04 9.83
C TYR A 45 -9.34 -22.25 10.33
N PRO A 46 -10.44 -22.05 11.09
CA PRO A 46 -11.23 -23.18 11.59
C PRO A 46 -12.00 -23.90 10.48
N ASP A 47 -12.08 -25.23 10.58
CA ASP A 47 -12.57 -26.11 9.51
C ASP A 47 -14.02 -25.85 9.04
N ASP A 48 -14.89 -25.34 9.91
CA ASP A 48 -16.33 -25.13 9.61
C ASP A 48 -16.67 -23.72 9.07
N CYS A 49 -15.69 -23.02 8.50
CA CYS A 49 -15.85 -21.64 8.06
C CYS A 49 -16.01 -21.51 6.54
N ILE A 50 -16.80 -20.54 6.10
CA ILE A 50 -16.76 -20.04 4.73
C ILE A 50 -15.68 -18.96 4.65
N ILE A 51 -14.70 -19.16 3.76
CA ILE A 51 -13.65 -18.16 3.52
C ILE A 51 -14.22 -17.05 2.65
N LEU A 52 -14.01 -15.81 3.09
CA LEU A 52 -14.32 -14.60 2.33
C LEU A 52 -13.01 -13.90 1.92
N PRO A 53 -13.08 -12.85 1.06
CA PRO A 53 -11.90 -12.04 0.74
C PRO A 53 -11.20 -11.52 2.00
N PRO A 54 -9.87 -11.30 1.99
CA PRO A 54 -9.09 -10.89 3.17
C PRO A 54 -9.63 -9.62 3.84
N VAL A 55 -10.14 -8.69 3.04
CA VAL A 55 -10.90 -7.53 3.46
C VAL A 55 -12.33 -7.72 2.98
N PHE A 56 -13.29 -7.78 3.90
CA PHE A 56 -14.68 -8.04 3.56
C PHE A 56 -15.59 -6.86 3.94
N THR A 57 -16.23 -6.26 2.93
CA THR A 57 -17.31 -5.28 3.11
C THR A 57 -18.61 -5.94 2.66
N PRO A 58 -19.49 -6.40 3.58
CA PRO A 58 -20.77 -6.97 3.19
C PRO A 58 -21.63 -5.93 2.46
N ASP A 59 -22.30 -6.37 1.41
CA ASP A 59 -23.35 -5.58 0.77
C ASP A 59 -24.59 -5.44 1.67
N GLU A 60 -25.48 -4.53 1.27
CA GLU A 60 -26.71 -4.21 1.98
C GLU A 60 -27.57 -5.45 2.26
N TYR A 61 -27.55 -6.45 1.38
CA TYR A 61 -28.40 -7.65 1.44
C TYR A 61 -27.70 -8.86 2.06
N PHE A 62 -26.46 -8.73 2.54
CA PHE A 62 -25.70 -9.86 3.08
C PHE A 62 -26.44 -10.56 4.22
N HIS A 63 -27.09 -9.79 5.11
CA HIS A 63 -27.88 -10.31 6.21
C HIS A 63 -29.04 -11.23 5.77
N LEU A 64 -29.57 -11.06 4.56
CA LEU A 64 -30.61 -11.94 4.00
C LEU A 64 -30.02 -13.26 3.47
N ARG A 65 -28.83 -13.21 2.87
CA ARG A 65 -28.16 -14.35 2.24
C ARG A 65 -27.31 -15.17 3.19
N ALA A 66 -26.90 -14.57 4.31
CA ALA A 66 -26.12 -15.26 5.33
C ALA A 66 -26.88 -16.49 5.84
N ARG A 67 -26.15 -17.61 5.96
CA ARG A 67 -26.70 -18.90 6.40
C ARG A 67 -26.77 -18.91 7.92
N GLU A 68 -27.83 -19.52 8.44
CA GLU A 68 -28.00 -19.68 9.87
C GLU A 68 -26.89 -20.55 10.48
N GLY A 69 -26.32 -20.12 11.61
CA GLY A 69 -25.24 -20.78 12.34
C GLY A 69 -23.87 -20.77 11.64
N GLN A 70 -23.73 -20.03 10.52
CA GLN A 70 -22.52 -20.08 9.71
C GLN A 70 -21.41 -19.17 10.24
N LYS A 71 -20.19 -19.73 10.26
CA LYS A 71 -18.96 -18.99 10.52
C LYS A 71 -18.32 -18.51 9.21
N TYR A 72 -17.86 -17.27 9.18
CA TYR A 72 -17.18 -16.65 8.06
C TYR A 72 -15.77 -16.23 8.47
N TYR A 73 -14.75 -16.76 7.78
CA TYR A 73 -13.36 -16.40 8.04
C TYR A 73 -12.92 -15.26 7.13
N VAL A 74 -12.35 -14.22 7.73
CA VAL A 74 -11.86 -13.02 7.07
C VAL A 74 -10.48 -12.69 7.61
N GLU A 75 -9.46 -12.88 6.78
CA GLU A 75 -8.05 -12.87 7.20
C GLU A 75 -7.59 -11.55 7.81
N GLN A 76 -8.02 -10.41 7.25
CA GLN A 76 -7.54 -9.09 7.67
C GLN A 76 -8.59 -8.32 8.43
N GLU A 77 -9.75 -8.04 7.84
CA GLU A 77 -10.76 -7.21 8.49
C GLU A 77 -12.16 -7.28 7.88
N VAL A 78 -13.17 -7.05 8.72
CA VAL A 78 -14.56 -6.87 8.31
C VAL A 78 -14.99 -5.40 8.42
N ARG A 79 -15.72 -4.90 7.44
CA ARG A 79 -16.18 -3.50 7.38
C ARG A 79 -17.69 -3.41 7.36
N LEU A 80 -18.31 -3.22 8.52
CA LEU A 80 -19.77 -3.12 8.68
C LEU A 80 -20.29 -1.70 8.42
N THR A 81 -19.76 -1.04 7.39
CA THR A 81 -19.95 0.39 7.13
C THR A 81 -21.17 0.70 6.28
N VAL A 82 -21.77 -0.31 5.65
CA VAL A 82 -22.95 -0.15 4.78
C VAL A 82 -24.19 0.17 5.63
N PRO A 83 -24.90 1.28 5.39
CA PRO A 83 -26.04 1.69 6.22
C PRO A 83 -27.19 0.67 6.27
N GLY A 84 -27.50 0.00 5.16
CA GLY A 84 -28.66 -0.89 5.08
C GLY A 84 -28.45 -2.32 5.63
N ILE A 85 -27.24 -2.69 6.06
CA ILE A 85 -27.02 -4.03 6.65
C ILE A 85 -27.63 -4.11 8.06
N SER A 86 -28.44 -5.12 8.33
CA SER A 86 -28.95 -5.40 9.67
C SER A 86 -28.01 -6.36 10.42
N LEU A 87 -27.34 -5.85 11.46
CA LEU A 87 -26.47 -6.67 12.32
C LEU A 87 -27.28 -7.53 13.28
N ALA A 88 -28.39 -7.00 13.81
CA ALA A 88 -29.33 -7.79 14.61
C ALA A 88 -29.85 -9.02 13.86
N ALA A 89 -30.21 -8.89 12.58
CA ALA A 89 -30.66 -10.03 11.77
C ALA A 89 -29.54 -11.07 11.52
N LEU A 90 -28.28 -10.65 11.49
CA LEU A 90 -27.13 -11.57 11.47
C LEU A 90 -26.98 -12.29 12.82
N GLY A 91 -27.19 -11.57 13.93
CA GLY A 91 -27.18 -12.11 15.29
C GLY A 91 -28.28 -13.16 15.50
N ASP A 92 -29.51 -12.86 15.06
CA ASP A 92 -30.66 -13.79 15.09
C ASP A 92 -30.35 -15.08 14.33
N LYS A 93 -29.64 -14.96 13.20
CA LYS A 93 -29.14 -16.10 12.41
C LYS A 93 -27.92 -16.78 13.01
N LYS A 94 -27.42 -16.35 14.17
CA LYS A 94 -26.21 -16.87 14.82
C LYS A 94 -24.99 -16.88 13.89
N VAL A 95 -24.88 -15.85 13.05
CA VAL A 95 -23.72 -15.66 12.18
C VAL A 95 -22.53 -15.23 13.03
N GLN A 96 -21.34 -15.74 12.68
CA GLN A 96 -20.09 -15.39 13.35
C GLN A 96 -19.02 -15.04 12.31
N PHE A 97 -18.31 -13.94 12.54
CA PHE A 97 -17.13 -13.55 11.78
C PHE A 97 -15.88 -13.88 12.60
N ILE A 98 -14.94 -14.56 11.96
CA ILE A 98 -13.62 -14.86 12.51
C ILE A 98 -12.64 -13.95 11.78
N SER A 99 -12.25 -12.87 12.44
CA SER A 99 -11.38 -11.85 11.89
C SER A 99 -10.63 -11.12 13.00
N PRO A 100 -9.37 -10.68 12.80
CA PRO A 100 -8.61 -10.03 13.86
C PRO A 100 -9.10 -8.61 14.16
N ARG A 101 -9.85 -7.97 13.25
CA ARG A 101 -10.40 -6.63 13.45
C ARG A 101 -11.69 -6.40 12.66
N PHE A 102 -12.50 -5.46 13.12
CA PHE A 102 -13.65 -4.99 12.34
C PHE A 102 -13.97 -3.52 12.60
N PHE A 103 -14.58 -2.89 11.60
CA PHE A 103 -15.04 -1.50 11.64
C PHE A 103 -16.56 -1.47 11.70
N VAL A 104 -17.12 -0.68 12.63
CA VAL A 104 -18.56 -0.59 12.82
C VAL A 104 -18.99 0.85 13.15
N PRO A 105 -20.06 1.38 12.55
CA PRO A 105 -20.65 2.65 12.97
C PRO A 105 -21.09 2.61 14.44
N ALA A 106 -20.90 3.71 15.16
CA ALA A 106 -21.25 3.83 16.57
C ALA A 106 -22.71 3.48 16.89
N GLU A 107 -23.63 3.64 15.93
CA GLU A 107 -25.04 3.28 16.05
C GLU A 107 -25.28 1.76 16.08
N LYS A 108 -24.37 0.97 15.50
CA LYS A 108 -24.49 -0.49 15.36
C LYS A 108 -23.46 -1.26 16.20
N ALA A 109 -22.65 -0.57 16.99
CA ALA A 109 -21.55 -1.17 17.73
C ALA A 109 -22.01 -2.25 18.72
N ALA A 110 -23.14 -2.03 19.40
CA ALA A 110 -23.70 -3.00 20.35
C ALA A 110 -24.10 -4.31 19.65
N ASP A 111 -24.83 -4.23 18.54
CA ASP A 111 -25.26 -5.40 17.76
C ASP A 111 -24.08 -6.17 17.15
N ALA A 112 -22.96 -5.50 16.91
CA ALA A 112 -21.76 -6.14 16.35
C ALA A 112 -21.03 -7.04 17.36
N LEU A 113 -21.16 -6.80 18.67
CA LEU A 113 -20.43 -7.56 19.69
C LEU A 113 -20.77 -9.05 19.69
N GLU A 114 -22.00 -9.41 19.30
CA GLU A 114 -22.42 -10.81 19.23
C GLU A 114 -21.94 -11.52 17.96
N LEU A 115 -21.45 -10.78 16.96
CA LEU A 115 -21.02 -11.33 15.67
C LEU A 115 -19.54 -11.71 15.62
N PHE A 116 -18.75 -11.33 16.61
CA PHE A 116 -17.30 -11.56 16.67
C PHE A 116 -16.90 -12.14 18.02
N ASP A 117 -15.72 -12.76 18.06
CA ASP A 117 -15.12 -13.19 19.32
C ASP A 117 -14.52 -12.01 20.12
N GLU A 118 -14.24 -12.22 21.41
CA GLU A 118 -13.60 -11.19 22.24
C GLU A 118 -12.17 -10.83 21.84
N LYS A 119 -11.56 -11.58 20.90
CA LYS A 119 -10.18 -11.36 20.45
C LYS A 119 -10.13 -10.37 19.29
N ALA A 120 -11.24 -10.19 18.57
CA ALA A 120 -11.34 -9.26 17.47
C ALA A 120 -11.28 -7.81 17.98
N SER A 121 -10.38 -7.01 17.40
CA SER A 121 -10.31 -5.58 17.69
C SER A 121 -11.48 -4.84 17.03
N MET A 122 -12.34 -4.25 17.86
CA MET A 122 -13.44 -3.41 17.40
C MET A 122 -13.00 -1.96 17.21
N VAL A 123 -13.16 -1.42 16.01
CA VAL A 123 -12.93 -0.01 15.71
C VAL A 123 -14.26 0.68 15.42
N VAL A 124 -14.67 1.57 16.32
CA VAL A 124 -15.93 2.30 16.21
C VAL A 124 -15.76 3.53 15.34
N ILE A 125 -16.59 3.65 14.30
CA ILE A 125 -16.67 4.85 13.46
C ILE A 125 -17.64 5.81 14.14
N PRO A 126 -17.21 7.02 14.52
CA PRO A 126 -18.06 8.00 15.20
C PRO A 126 -19.29 8.39 14.37
N ARG A 127 -20.35 8.80 15.08
CA ARG A 127 -21.64 9.10 14.45
C ARG A 127 -21.54 10.19 13.38
N GLY A 128 -22.13 9.91 12.23
CA GLY A 128 -22.14 10.82 11.08
C GLY A 128 -20.80 10.97 10.36
N CYS A 129 -19.77 10.20 10.70
CA CYS A 129 -18.52 10.16 9.93
C CYS A 129 -18.63 9.19 8.76
N ALA A 130 -18.16 9.62 7.59
CA ALA A 130 -17.97 8.74 6.44
C ALA A 130 -16.68 7.93 6.58
N PHE A 131 -16.75 6.63 6.27
CA PHE A 131 -15.59 5.75 6.28
C PHE A 131 -14.79 5.88 4.99
N ILE A 132 -13.49 6.13 5.12
CA ILE A 132 -12.52 6.32 4.03
C ILE A 132 -11.44 5.24 4.14
N ASP A 133 -11.13 4.58 3.02
CA ASP A 133 -10.11 3.51 2.98
C ASP A 133 -8.68 4.08 3.00
N ALA A 134 -7.72 3.25 3.36
CA ALA A 134 -6.31 3.63 3.58
C ALA A 134 -5.57 4.14 2.33
N CYS A 135 -6.11 3.91 1.14
CA CYS A 135 -5.49 4.31 -0.12
C CYS A 135 -5.95 5.69 -0.61
N GLU A 136 -6.85 6.35 0.11
CA GLU A 136 -7.42 7.64 -0.30
C GLU A 136 -6.66 8.81 0.32
N GLU A 137 -6.52 9.89 -0.44
CA GLU A 137 -5.91 11.13 0.01
C GLU A 137 -6.98 12.17 0.37
N LEU A 138 -6.68 13.04 1.34
CA LEU A 138 -7.54 14.17 1.67
C LEU A 138 -7.57 15.17 0.51
N SER A 139 -8.69 15.21 -0.21
CA SER A 139 -8.85 16.02 -1.43
C SER A 139 -10.24 16.67 -1.51
N GLU A 140 -10.37 17.70 -2.35
CA GLU A 140 -11.67 18.35 -2.63
C GLU A 140 -12.73 17.36 -3.13
N ASN A 141 -12.34 16.41 -3.98
CA ASN A 141 -13.25 15.42 -4.53
C ASN A 141 -13.78 14.50 -3.43
N LEU A 142 -12.93 14.15 -2.46
CA LEU A 142 -13.31 13.34 -1.31
C LEU A 142 -14.33 14.10 -0.45
N LEU A 143 -14.08 15.38 -0.13
CA LEU A 143 -15.01 16.21 0.64
C LEU A 143 -16.37 16.38 -0.07
N ARG A 144 -16.38 16.52 -1.40
CA ARG A 144 -17.64 16.62 -2.18
C ARG A 144 -18.44 15.32 -2.14
N LYS A 145 -17.76 14.17 -2.12
CA LYS A 145 -18.40 12.85 -2.18
C LYS A 145 -18.88 12.37 -0.81
N TYR A 146 -18.09 12.62 0.24
CA TYR A 146 -18.29 12.03 1.57
C TYR A 146 -18.64 13.06 2.66
N GLY A 147 -18.59 14.36 2.34
CA GLY A 147 -18.88 15.43 3.28
C GLY A 147 -17.66 15.86 4.09
N ASN A 148 -17.92 16.50 5.24
CA ASN A 148 -16.90 17.19 6.07
C ASN A 148 -16.65 16.50 7.42
N ARG A 149 -17.20 15.30 7.64
CA ARG A 149 -16.94 14.45 8.81
C ARG A 149 -16.38 13.12 8.34
N LEU A 150 -15.09 12.91 8.55
CA LEU A 150 -14.35 11.82 7.91
C LEU A 150 -13.68 10.91 8.93
N PHE A 151 -13.68 9.62 8.64
CA PHE A 151 -12.91 8.59 9.34
C PHE A 151 -11.99 7.90 8.34
N PHE A 152 -10.68 8.14 8.43
CA PHE A 152 -9.66 7.48 7.64
C PHE A 152 -9.19 6.21 8.33
N ARG A 153 -9.29 5.09 7.61
CA ARG A 153 -8.70 3.82 8.00
C ARG A 153 -7.20 3.86 7.70
N GLY A 154 -6.38 3.66 8.72
CA GLY A 154 -4.92 3.58 8.58
C GLY A 154 -4.24 4.94 8.64
N ASP A 155 -3.08 5.04 8.01
CA ASP A 155 -2.24 6.22 8.03
C ASP A 155 -2.73 7.25 7.00
N LEU A 156 -2.57 8.54 7.32
CA LEU A 156 -2.90 9.64 6.41
C LEU A 156 -1.69 10.56 6.30
N THR A 157 -1.31 10.94 5.08
CA THR A 157 -0.24 11.92 4.86
C THR A 157 -0.84 13.25 4.48
N LEU A 158 -0.49 14.30 5.22
CA LEU A 158 -0.86 15.66 4.87
C LEU A 158 0.05 16.19 3.77
N THR A 159 -0.52 17.00 2.90
CA THR A 159 0.19 17.75 1.86
C THR A 159 -0.11 19.24 2.03
N ALA A 160 0.60 20.09 1.28
CA ALA A 160 0.33 21.53 1.27
C ALA A 160 -1.13 21.86 0.91
N GLU A 161 -1.80 21.00 0.13
CA GLU A 161 -3.22 21.16 -0.22
C GLU A 161 -4.17 20.72 0.92
N SER A 162 -3.68 19.98 1.91
CA SER A 162 -4.51 19.47 3.00
C SER A 162 -4.93 20.55 4.00
N ILE A 163 -4.08 21.54 4.30
CA ILE A 163 -4.39 22.62 5.28
C ILE A 163 -5.71 23.36 4.98
N PRO A 164 -5.95 23.89 3.77
CA PRO A 164 -7.21 24.56 3.47
C PRO A 164 -8.41 23.59 3.54
N LEU A 165 -8.22 22.30 3.30
CA LEU A 165 -9.27 21.29 3.43
C LEU A 165 -9.59 20.99 4.90
N LEU A 166 -8.57 20.88 5.76
CA LEU A 166 -8.73 20.68 7.21
C LEU A 166 -9.59 21.78 7.83
N SER A 167 -9.40 23.04 7.42
CA SER A 167 -10.21 24.18 7.90
C SER A 167 -11.71 24.07 7.61
N ARG A 168 -12.10 23.22 6.66
CA ARG A 168 -13.50 23.00 6.26
C ARG A 168 -14.08 21.72 6.85
N LEU A 169 -13.25 20.88 7.47
CA LEU A 169 -13.72 19.67 8.13
C LEU A 169 -14.37 20.06 9.46
N GLU A 170 -15.52 19.45 9.74
CA GLU A 170 -16.11 19.50 11.07
C GLU A 170 -15.42 18.53 12.01
N LYS A 171 -15.04 17.35 11.50
CA LYS A 171 -14.32 16.32 12.26
C LYS A 171 -13.45 15.46 11.34
N LEU A 172 -12.23 15.15 11.80
CA LEU A 172 -11.33 14.20 11.16
C LEU A 172 -10.86 13.18 12.17
N TYR A 173 -11.10 11.91 11.86
CA TYR A 173 -10.59 10.75 12.60
C TYR A 173 -9.59 10.00 11.73
N VAL A 174 -8.44 9.63 12.27
CA VAL A 174 -7.42 8.82 11.58
C VAL A 174 -7.04 7.65 12.48
N SER A 175 -7.37 6.43 12.06
CA SER A 175 -7.15 5.26 12.91
C SER A 175 -5.66 4.86 13.04
N GLY A 176 -4.81 5.31 12.12
CA GLY A 176 -3.37 5.10 12.12
C GLY A 176 -2.57 6.35 12.46
N THR A 177 -1.42 6.48 11.84
CA THR A 177 -0.48 7.59 12.00
C THR A 177 -0.81 8.71 11.04
N LEU A 178 -0.96 9.93 11.56
CA LEU A 178 -1.01 11.13 10.75
C LEU A 178 0.41 11.62 10.48
N LEU A 179 0.84 11.56 9.22
CA LEU A 179 2.14 12.03 8.77
C LEU A 179 2.02 13.51 8.37
N VAL A 180 2.66 14.38 9.15
CA VAL A 180 2.58 15.84 8.98
C VAL A 180 3.93 16.36 8.49
N PRO A 181 4.03 16.94 7.29
CA PRO A 181 5.24 17.61 6.86
C PRO A 181 5.71 18.70 7.84
N GLU A 182 7.02 18.80 8.08
CA GLU A 182 7.60 19.76 9.04
C GLU A 182 7.19 21.22 8.75
N ASN A 183 7.11 21.60 7.47
CA ASN A 183 6.63 22.91 7.02
C ASN A 183 5.14 23.17 7.29
N LEU A 184 4.35 22.14 7.59
CA LEU A 184 2.92 22.25 7.89
C LEU A 184 2.61 21.99 9.37
N ALA A 185 3.61 21.63 10.18
CA ALA A 185 3.40 21.21 11.56
C ALA A 185 2.76 22.31 12.42
N GLU A 186 3.21 23.55 12.30
CA GLU A 186 2.65 24.67 13.08
C GLU A 186 1.19 24.96 12.72
N ASP A 187 0.86 24.96 11.43
CA ASP A 187 -0.51 25.17 10.95
C ASP A 187 -1.43 24.01 11.35
N PHE A 188 -0.92 22.77 11.29
CA PHE A 188 -1.67 21.57 11.61
C PHE A 188 -2.21 21.58 13.06
N TYR A 189 -1.41 22.04 14.03
CA TYR A 189 -1.81 22.04 15.46
C TYR A 189 -2.98 22.97 15.78
N GLN A 190 -3.45 23.78 14.82
CA GLN A 190 -4.64 24.62 14.96
C GLN A 190 -5.95 23.84 14.75
N PHE A 191 -5.88 22.64 14.18
CA PHE A 191 -7.06 21.83 13.86
C PHE A 191 -7.29 20.73 14.89
N ASP A 192 -8.56 20.51 15.23
CA ASP A 192 -8.99 19.43 16.12
C ASP A 192 -9.09 18.12 15.32
N VAL A 193 -8.02 17.32 15.34
CA VAL A 193 -7.91 16.04 14.63
C VAL A 193 -7.69 14.91 15.63
N GLU A 194 -8.59 13.94 15.62
CA GLU A 194 -8.49 12.75 16.46
C GLU A 194 -7.71 11.66 15.72
N CYS A 195 -6.52 11.30 16.21
CA CYS A 195 -5.70 10.28 15.58
C CYS A 195 -4.96 9.41 16.61
N SER A 196 -4.56 8.21 16.21
CA SER A 196 -3.80 7.29 17.09
C SER A 196 -2.40 7.81 17.39
N SER A 197 -1.74 8.44 16.40
CA SER A 197 -0.47 9.12 16.60
C SER A 197 -0.22 10.16 15.51
N VAL A 198 0.57 11.19 15.84
CA VAL A 198 1.06 12.19 14.88
C VAL A 198 2.57 12.02 14.76
N LYS A 199 3.07 11.97 13.52
CA LYS A 199 4.50 11.96 13.22
C LYS A 199 4.83 13.12 12.29
N VAL A 200 5.65 14.04 12.79
CA VAL A 200 6.23 15.09 11.94
C VAL A 200 7.28 14.43 11.06
N VAL A 201 7.08 14.51 9.74
CA VAL A 201 8.01 13.99 8.74
C VAL A 201 8.73 15.17 8.09
N LYS A 202 10.05 15.07 7.92
CA LYS A 202 10.76 16.00 7.05
C LYS A 202 10.22 15.80 5.64
N GLU A 203 9.66 16.85 5.07
CA GLU A 203 9.23 16.83 3.68
C GLU A 203 10.51 16.70 2.84
N GLU A 204 10.91 15.48 2.49
CA GLU A 204 11.94 15.21 1.49
C GLU A 204 11.23 15.04 0.15
N LYS A 205 10.56 16.08 -0.33
CA LYS A 205 10.09 16.10 -1.73
C LYS A 205 11.30 16.36 -2.61
N ARG A 206 12.13 15.32 -2.74
CA ARG A 206 13.12 15.23 -3.78
C ARG A 206 12.43 15.43 -5.13
N ARG A 207 13.02 16.25 -5.99
CA ARG A 207 12.49 16.47 -7.33
C ARG A 207 12.54 15.15 -8.09
N ILE A 208 11.42 14.69 -8.62
CA ILE A 208 11.37 13.44 -9.40
C ILE A 208 11.49 13.79 -10.89
N LEU A 209 12.49 13.21 -11.54
CA LEU A 209 12.64 13.24 -12.99
C LEU A 209 12.38 11.82 -13.51
N GLU A 210 11.30 11.63 -14.26
CA GLU A 210 10.87 10.28 -14.61
C GLU A 210 10.26 10.11 -16.00
N ASN A 211 10.12 8.84 -16.41
CA ASN A 211 9.37 8.36 -17.57
C ASN A 211 9.75 9.04 -18.89
N SER A 212 11.03 9.41 -19.01
CA SER A 212 11.58 10.14 -20.16
C SER A 212 12.63 9.29 -20.88
N PRO A 213 12.68 9.30 -22.23
CA PRO A 213 13.67 8.54 -22.98
C PRO A 213 15.09 9.05 -22.71
N ARG A 214 15.25 10.35 -22.45
CA ARG A 214 16.52 10.96 -22.10
C ARG A 214 16.36 12.01 -21.01
N ILE A 215 17.22 11.97 -20.01
CA ILE A 215 17.33 13.00 -18.96
C ILE A 215 18.78 13.47 -18.93
N ILE A 216 18.96 14.79 -18.85
CA ILE A 216 20.26 15.42 -18.60
C ILE A 216 20.16 16.03 -17.21
N LEU A 217 20.98 15.54 -16.28
CA LEU A 217 21.09 16.08 -14.94
C LEU A 217 22.22 17.10 -14.93
N ASP A 218 21.87 18.37 -14.79
CA ASP A 218 22.81 19.48 -14.70
C ASP A 218 22.84 20.08 -13.29
N LYS A 219 23.81 20.98 -13.05
CA LYS A 219 23.97 21.64 -11.76
C LYS A 219 22.78 22.56 -11.41
N ASN A 220 22.08 23.10 -12.41
CA ASN A 220 20.92 23.97 -12.19
C ASN A 220 19.74 23.20 -11.59
N ILE A 221 19.51 21.97 -12.07
CA ILE A 221 18.49 21.07 -11.53
C ILE A 221 18.79 20.76 -10.05
N LEU A 222 20.04 20.45 -9.70
CA LEU A 222 20.42 20.20 -8.30
C LEU A 222 20.27 21.46 -7.43
N THR A 223 20.70 22.62 -7.93
CA THR A 223 20.60 23.90 -7.21
C THR A 223 19.14 24.30 -6.98
N ALA A 224 18.26 24.01 -7.95
CA ALA A 224 16.82 24.22 -7.83
C ALA A 224 16.11 23.14 -6.98
N SER A 225 16.81 22.08 -6.57
CA SER A 225 16.25 20.93 -5.84
C SER A 225 17.08 20.64 -4.58
N PRO A 226 17.08 21.54 -3.58
CA PRO A 226 17.93 21.42 -2.39
C PRO A 226 17.62 20.17 -1.53
N GLN A 227 16.43 19.59 -1.68
CA GLN A 227 16.00 18.35 -1.03
C GLN A 227 16.44 17.08 -1.78
N GLY A 228 17.20 17.23 -2.87
CA GLY A 228 17.67 16.12 -3.70
C GLY A 228 16.80 15.86 -4.93
N VAL A 229 17.28 14.94 -5.77
CA VAL A 229 16.69 14.56 -7.05
C VAL A 229 16.65 13.04 -7.14
N LEU A 230 15.47 12.50 -7.44
CA LEU A 230 15.30 11.11 -7.86
C LEU A 230 15.15 11.08 -9.38
N VAL A 231 16.01 10.31 -10.04
CA VAL A 231 15.85 9.99 -11.46
C VAL A 231 15.35 8.55 -11.58
N GLN A 232 14.20 8.34 -12.22
CA GLN A 232 13.65 6.99 -12.39
C GLN A 232 13.09 6.70 -13.78
N ASN A 233 13.10 5.42 -14.19
CA ASN A 233 12.51 4.96 -15.46
C ASN A 233 13.03 5.73 -16.69
N CYS A 234 14.34 5.96 -16.77
CA CYS A 234 14.97 6.67 -17.89
C CYS A 234 15.75 5.72 -18.79
N ALA A 235 15.65 5.87 -20.12
CA ALA A 235 16.44 5.02 -21.01
C ALA A 235 17.92 5.43 -21.00
N VAL A 236 18.22 6.74 -21.12
CA VAL A 236 19.58 7.28 -21.00
C VAL A 236 19.61 8.51 -20.09
N LEU A 237 20.28 8.39 -18.94
CA LEU A 237 20.61 9.51 -18.07
C LEU A 237 22.03 9.99 -18.40
N THR A 238 22.21 11.29 -18.63
CA THR A 238 23.53 11.92 -18.74
C THR A 238 23.74 12.84 -17.54
N ILE A 239 24.82 12.63 -16.78
CA ILE A 239 25.21 13.49 -15.66
C ILE A 239 26.26 14.48 -16.16
N ASP A 240 26.01 15.77 -15.98
CA ASP A 240 26.94 16.83 -16.38
C ASP A 240 28.25 16.74 -15.58
N GLU A 241 29.39 16.98 -16.23
CA GLU A 241 30.73 16.91 -15.61
C GLU A 241 30.92 17.90 -14.46
N ASN A 242 30.14 19.00 -14.44
CA ASN A 242 30.20 20.00 -13.37
C ASN A 242 29.53 19.53 -12.06
N ILE A 243 28.83 18.40 -12.07
CA ILE A 243 28.28 17.78 -10.87
C ILE A 243 29.41 17.01 -10.17
N THR A 244 29.71 17.36 -8.93
CA THR A 244 30.80 16.68 -8.21
C THR A 244 30.35 15.31 -7.71
N PRO A 245 31.27 14.37 -7.43
CA PRO A 245 30.91 13.09 -6.82
C PRO A 245 30.15 13.26 -5.50
N GLN A 246 30.50 14.29 -4.71
CA GLN A 246 29.82 14.59 -3.45
C GLN A 246 28.38 15.08 -3.68
N ASP A 247 28.14 15.91 -4.70
CA ASP A 247 26.77 16.30 -5.08
C ASP A 247 25.89 15.09 -5.40
N ILE A 248 26.45 14.08 -6.08
CA ILE A 248 25.74 12.84 -6.40
C ILE A 248 25.44 12.08 -5.11
N LEU A 249 26.41 11.95 -4.21
CA LEU A 249 26.25 11.24 -2.94
C LEU A 249 25.24 11.91 -1.99
N ASP A 250 25.17 13.23 -2.00
CA ASP A 250 24.32 13.96 -1.06
C ASP A 250 22.91 14.18 -1.61
N HIS A 251 22.77 14.30 -2.93
CA HIS A 251 21.55 14.84 -3.52
C HIS A 251 20.94 14.03 -4.67
N VAL A 252 21.51 12.90 -5.07
CA VAL A 252 21.03 12.15 -6.23
C VAL A 252 20.74 10.69 -5.89
N GLU A 253 19.61 10.19 -6.38
CA GLU A 253 19.27 8.78 -6.41
C GLU A 253 18.82 8.39 -7.82
N ILE A 254 19.26 7.23 -8.31
CA ILE A 254 19.03 6.77 -9.68
C ILE A 254 18.42 5.37 -9.62
N VAL A 255 17.22 5.21 -10.18
CA VAL A 255 16.47 3.94 -10.11
C VAL A 255 15.99 3.54 -11.49
N ASN A 256 16.14 2.26 -11.85
CA ASN A 256 15.55 1.67 -13.05
C ASN A 256 15.90 2.43 -14.35
N CYS A 257 17.12 2.97 -14.43
CA CYS A 257 17.63 3.61 -15.64
C CYS A 257 18.39 2.59 -16.48
N ALA A 258 18.16 2.51 -17.80
CA ALA A 258 18.82 1.49 -18.62
C ALA A 258 20.30 1.78 -18.84
N ARG A 259 20.67 3.07 -18.92
CA ARG A 259 22.05 3.52 -19.09
C ARG A 259 22.28 4.85 -18.39
N VAL A 260 23.45 4.99 -17.73
CA VAL A 260 23.94 6.25 -17.16
C VAL A 260 25.30 6.59 -17.78
N ASP A 261 25.38 7.76 -18.40
CA ASP A 261 26.61 8.37 -18.90
C ASP A 261 27.13 9.37 -17.85
N CYS A 262 28.31 9.10 -17.30
CA CYS A 262 28.99 9.93 -16.28
C CYS A 262 30.51 9.95 -16.50
N SER A 263 31.22 10.93 -15.94
CA SER A 263 32.68 10.97 -16.02
C SER A 263 33.35 9.95 -15.08
N GLU A 264 34.62 9.61 -15.34
CA GLU A 264 35.36 8.60 -14.55
C GLU A 264 35.44 8.93 -13.06
N ASN A 265 35.58 10.21 -12.70
CA ASN A 265 35.59 10.66 -11.31
C ASN A 265 34.22 10.55 -10.61
N GLN A 266 33.10 10.55 -11.35
CA GLN A 266 31.73 10.42 -10.82
C GLN A 266 31.32 8.95 -10.63
N LYS A 267 31.93 8.04 -11.40
CA LYS A 267 31.53 6.64 -11.55
C LYS A 267 31.27 5.92 -10.22
N ALA A 268 32.16 6.07 -9.23
CA ALA A 268 31.98 5.44 -7.92
C ALA A 268 30.74 5.94 -7.16
N ALA A 269 30.49 7.25 -7.17
CA ALA A 269 29.30 7.85 -6.55
C ALA A 269 28.01 7.43 -7.28
N VAL A 270 28.06 7.38 -8.61
CA VAL A 270 26.93 6.92 -9.44
C VAL A 270 26.60 5.46 -9.13
N TYR A 271 27.59 4.57 -9.05
CA TYR A 271 27.37 3.18 -8.67
C TYR A 271 26.71 3.05 -7.29
N GLN A 272 27.16 3.84 -6.31
CA GLN A 272 26.61 3.79 -4.96
C GLN A 272 25.15 4.27 -4.88
N LYS A 273 24.76 5.21 -5.76
CA LYS A 273 23.43 5.83 -5.79
C LYS A 273 22.48 5.23 -6.82
N SER A 274 22.93 4.21 -7.54
CA SER A 274 22.15 3.54 -8.58
C SER A 274 21.57 2.23 -8.08
N SER A 275 20.28 2.02 -8.34
CA SER A 275 19.58 0.74 -8.18
C SER A 275 19.01 0.32 -9.53
N ASN A 276 19.25 -0.93 -9.93
CA ASN A 276 18.80 -1.50 -11.22
C ASN A 276 19.21 -0.68 -12.45
N VAL A 277 20.50 -0.35 -12.53
CA VAL A 277 21.11 0.31 -13.67
C VAL A 277 22.13 -0.63 -14.32
N PRO A 278 21.81 -1.28 -15.46
CA PRO A 278 22.66 -2.32 -16.03
C PRO A 278 23.91 -1.79 -16.74
N GLN A 279 23.92 -0.52 -17.15
CA GLN A 279 25.06 0.11 -17.82
C GLN A 279 25.40 1.47 -17.21
N ILE A 280 26.59 1.58 -16.60
CA ILE A 280 27.15 2.81 -16.03
C ILE A 280 28.57 2.98 -16.56
N GLY A 281 28.90 4.15 -17.10
CA GLY A 281 30.24 4.42 -17.63
C GLY A 281 30.31 5.75 -18.36
N SER A 282 31.50 6.07 -18.88
CA SER A 282 31.63 7.24 -19.75
C SER A 282 30.94 7.01 -21.10
N ARG A 283 30.63 8.10 -21.80
CA ARG A 283 30.02 7.99 -23.14
C ARG A 283 30.93 7.29 -24.15
N GLU A 284 32.25 7.38 -23.94
CA GLU A 284 33.26 6.67 -24.74
C GLU A 284 33.24 5.16 -24.45
N GLU A 285 33.15 4.76 -23.18
CA GLU A 285 33.04 3.35 -22.78
C GLU A 285 31.71 2.72 -23.20
N ASN A 286 30.61 3.45 -23.04
CA ASN A 286 29.28 2.95 -23.33
C ASN A 286 28.94 2.96 -24.83
N GLY A 287 29.72 3.68 -25.66
CA GLY A 287 29.46 3.89 -27.09
C GLY A 287 28.17 4.67 -27.37
N GLU A 288 27.74 4.76 -28.62
CA GLU A 288 26.44 5.35 -28.94
C GLU A 288 25.28 4.42 -28.54
N PRO A 289 24.15 4.93 -28.01
CA PRO A 289 22.99 4.11 -27.70
C PRO A 289 22.48 3.39 -28.95
N SER A 290 22.52 2.07 -28.95
CA SER A 290 22.20 1.24 -30.12
C SER A 290 21.09 0.22 -29.79
N GLY A 291 20.57 -0.45 -30.81
CA GLY A 291 19.46 -1.39 -30.66
C GLY A 291 18.19 -0.72 -30.13
N MET A 292 17.52 -1.37 -29.16
CA MET A 292 16.24 -0.89 -28.62
C MET A 292 16.36 0.48 -27.93
N LEU A 293 17.48 0.80 -27.29
CA LEU A 293 17.72 2.12 -26.68
C LEU A 293 17.82 3.23 -27.74
N GLY A 294 18.52 2.97 -28.84
CA GLY A 294 18.61 3.91 -29.96
C GLY A 294 17.26 4.19 -30.63
N ILE A 295 16.38 3.19 -30.68
CA ILE A 295 15.01 3.34 -31.21
C ILE A 295 14.17 4.22 -30.26
N LEU A 296 14.20 3.93 -28.96
CA LEU A 296 13.43 4.66 -27.94
C LEU A 296 13.75 6.16 -27.89
N LEU A 297 15.02 6.53 -28.12
CA LEU A 297 15.46 7.92 -28.13
C LEU A 297 14.89 8.74 -29.31
N ASN A 298 14.42 8.09 -30.37
CA ASN A 298 13.91 8.74 -31.58
C ASN A 298 12.38 8.74 -31.68
N LEU A 299 11.68 8.18 -30.68
CA LEU A 299 10.22 8.12 -30.63
C LEU A 299 9.66 9.34 -29.88
N ALA A 300 8.84 10.15 -30.57
CA ALA A 300 8.10 11.23 -29.94
C ALA A 300 7.06 10.67 -28.96
N GLU A 301 6.94 11.28 -27.77
CA GLU A 301 5.95 10.92 -26.72
C GLU A 301 6.03 9.47 -26.19
N THR A 302 7.23 9.03 -25.82
CA THR A 302 7.42 7.71 -25.19
C THR A 302 7.34 7.80 -23.67
N LYS A 303 6.37 7.11 -23.05
CA LYS A 303 6.37 6.84 -21.60
C LYS A 303 7.13 5.54 -21.31
N MET A 304 8.18 5.65 -20.51
CA MET A 304 8.98 4.51 -20.07
C MET A 304 8.46 3.96 -18.75
N ILE A 305 8.24 2.64 -18.68
CA ILE A 305 7.95 1.93 -17.42
C ILE A 305 8.97 0.80 -17.31
N ASN A 306 9.86 0.88 -16.32
CA ASN A 306 10.84 -0.16 -16.04
C ASN A 306 10.50 -0.75 -14.67
N ALA A 307 9.85 -1.92 -14.67
CA ALA A 307 9.25 -2.52 -13.48
C ALA A 307 10.05 -3.73 -12.98
N ASP A 308 10.35 -3.76 -11.68
CA ASP A 308 11.10 -4.83 -11.02
C ASP A 308 10.26 -6.09 -10.73
N LYS A 309 8.94 -6.01 -10.90
CA LYS A 309 8.04 -7.14 -10.68
C LYS A 309 6.86 -7.10 -11.63
N TYR A 310 6.77 -8.13 -12.48
CA TYR A 310 5.57 -8.45 -13.24
C TYR A 310 4.77 -9.50 -12.47
N VAL A 311 3.50 -9.19 -12.19
CA VAL A 311 2.48 -10.20 -11.87
C VAL A 311 1.52 -10.18 -13.06
N LEU A 312 1.39 -11.33 -13.73
CA LEU A 312 0.38 -11.56 -14.77
C LEU A 312 -1.01 -11.67 -14.15
#